data_AF-K1SUQ7-F1
#
_entry.id   AF-K1SUQ7-F1
#
_cell.length_a   1.000
_cell.length_b   1.000
_cell.length_c   1.000
_cell.angle_alpha   90.00
_cell.angle_beta   90.00
_cell.angle_gamma   90.00
#
_symmetry.space_group_name_H-M   'P 1'
#
loop_
_entity.id
_entity.type
_entity.pdbx_description
1 polymer ?
#
loop_
_entity_poly.entity_id
_entity_poly.type
_entity_poly.pdbx_seq_one_letter_code
_entity_poly.pdbx_strand_id
1 'polypeptide(L)' 'MILNVSGRTDIVAFYTSWFMNRYHEGFLDVRNPFYKKQVSRIYFKDVDLIVFCTKNPLPILDHLNEIKIP' A
#
# COMPACT_ATOMS: atom_id res chain seq x y z
N MET A 1 1.92 -13.07 2.62
CA MET A 1 2.67 -11.97 3.26
C MET A 1 1.71 -10.92 3.84
N ILE A 2 2.02 -10.25 4.96
CA ILE A 2 1.21 -9.12 5.47
C ILE A 2 1.82 -7.79 5.01
N LEU A 3 1.03 -6.95 4.32
CA LEU A 3 1.44 -5.63 3.85
C LEU A 3 0.96 -4.52 4.79
N ASN A 4 1.86 -3.95 5.59
CA ASN A 4 1.58 -2.74 6.36
C ASN A 4 1.80 -1.50 5.48
N VAL A 5 0.71 -0.93 4.95
CA VAL A 5 0.75 0.18 3.99
C VAL A 5 1.25 1.46 4.64
N SER A 6 0.90 1.71 5.90
CA SER A 6 1.19 3.00 6.56
C SER A 6 2.28 2.92 7.63
N GLY A 7 3.16 1.92 7.54
CA GLY A 7 4.21 1.69 8.54
C GLY A 7 5.37 2.70 8.52
N ARG A 8 5.63 3.37 7.38
CA ARG A 8 6.70 4.38 7.23
C ARG A 8 6.18 5.81 7.06
N THR A 9 5.02 5.95 6.43
CA THR A 9 4.32 7.22 6.26
C THR A 9 2.83 6.92 6.22
N ASP A 10 1.99 7.89 6.61
CA ASP A 10 0.54 7.72 6.55
C ASP A 10 0.07 7.81 5.07
N ILE A 11 0.16 6.69 4.36
CA ILE A 11 -0.18 6.60 2.94
C ILE A 11 -1.67 6.89 2.72
N VAL A 12 -2.52 6.47 3.64
CA VAL A 12 -3.95 6.74 3.54
C VAL A 12 -4.22 8.25 3.62
N ALA A 13 -3.64 8.94 4.60
CA ALA A 13 -3.92 10.37 4.77
C ALA A 13 -3.36 11.23 3.63
N PHE A 14 -2.17 10.89 3.09
CA PHE A 14 -1.43 11.79 2.18
C PHE A 14 -1.26 11.28 0.75
N TYR A 15 -1.42 9.97 0.53
CA TYR A 15 -1.03 9.31 -0.72
C TYR A 15 -2.05 8.26 -1.19
N THR A 16 -3.33 8.39 -0.82
CA THR A 16 -4.35 7.41 -1.22
C THR A 16 -4.44 7.25 -2.74
N SER A 17 -4.46 8.34 -3.51
CA SER A 17 -4.51 8.23 -4.97
C SER A 17 -3.28 7.49 -5.55
N TRP A 18 -2.10 7.69 -4.95
CA TRP A 18 -0.91 6.94 -5.36
C TRP A 18 -1.05 5.45 -5.04
N PHE A 19 -1.56 5.11 -3.85
CA PHE A 19 -1.79 3.72 -3.44
C PHE A 19 -2.78 3.02 -4.37
N MET A 20 -3.91 3.66 -4.67
CA MET A 20 -4.91 3.11 -5.59
C MET A 20 -4.34 2.89 -6.99
N ASN A 21 -3.54 3.82 -7.51
CA ASN A 21 -2.87 3.64 -8.80
C ASN A 21 -1.97 2.39 -8.81
N ARG A 22 -1.19 2.15 -7.73
CA ARG A 22 -0.37 0.94 -7.61
C ARG A 22 -1.23 -0.31 -7.46
N TYR A 23 -2.33 -0.21 -6.72
CA TYR A 23 -3.29 -1.29 -6.54
C TYR A 23 -3.87 -1.75 -7.89
N HIS A 24 -4.30 -0.80 -8.73
CA HIS A 24 -4.78 -1.10 -10.08
C HIS A 24 -3.70 -1.66 -11.01
N GLU A 25 -2.43 -1.25 -10.83
CA GLU A 25 -1.29 -1.84 -11.54
C GLU A 25 -0.95 -3.27 -11.06
N GLY A 26 -1.40 -3.66 -9.87
CA GLY A 26 -1.23 -5.02 -9.33
C GLY A 26 0.09 -5.27 -8.60
N PHE A 27 0.94 -4.24 -8.44
CA PHE A 27 2.18 -4.34 -7.69
C PHE A 27 2.65 -2.99 -7.12
N LEU A 28 3.59 -3.05 -6.19
CA LEU A 28 4.35 -1.90 -5.70
C LEU A 28 5.82 -2.26 -5.49
N ASP A 29 6.68 -1.24 -5.51
CA ASP A 29 8.11 -1.40 -5.28
C ASP A 29 8.49 -0.81 -3.92
N VAL A 30 9.16 -1.60 -3.07
CA VAL A 30 9.65 -1.19 -1.75
C VAL A 30 11.16 -1.16 -1.75
N ARG A 31 11.73 0.00 -1.40
CA ARG A 31 13.17 0.13 -1.21
C ARG A 31 13.58 -0.39 0.16
N ASN A 32 14.67 -1.17 0.21
CA ASN A 32 15.26 -1.61 1.46
C ASN A 32 15.83 -0.39 2.22
N PRO A 33 15.47 -0.16 3.51
CA PRO A 33 15.93 0.99 4.28
C PRO A 33 17.44 0.98 4.55
N PHE A 34 18.06 -0.19 4.65
CA PHE A 34 19.50 -0.35 4.90
C PHE A 34 20.31 -0.32 3.60
N TYR A 35 19.76 -0.89 2.52
CA TYR A 35 20.42 -0.98 1.22
C TYR A 35 19.62 -0.29 0.12
N LYS A 36 19.82 1.02 -0.04
CA LYS A 36 18.99 1.87 -0.95
C LYS A 36 18.96 1.43 -2.43
N LYS A 37 19.99 0.72 -2.90
CA LYS A 37 20.04 0.16 -4.26
C LYS A 37 19.19 -1.09 -4.44
N GLN A 38 18.81 -1.76 -3.35
CA GLN A 38 17.95 -2.93 -3.38
C GLN A 38 16.49 -2.50 -3.31
N VAL A 39 15.74 -2.88 -4.34
CA VAL A 39 14.30 -2.62 -4.47
C VAL A 39 13.60 -3.96 -4.66
N SER A 40 12.63 -4.24 -3.80
CA SER A 40 11.81 -5.44 -3.86
C SER A 40 10.45 -5.10 -4.47
N ARG A 41 10.04 -5.86 -5.48
CA ARG A 41 8.69 -5.78 -6.03
C ARG A 41 7.76 -6.70 -5.23
N ILE A 42 6.62 -6.16 -4.82
CA ILE A 42 5.55 -6.87 -4.13
C ILE A 42 4.34 -6.86 -5.04
N TYR A 43 3.84 -8.03 -5.41
CA TYR A 43 2.56 -8.17 -6.11
C TYR A 43 1.45 -8.34 -5.09
N PHE A 44 0.31 -7.66 -5.27
CA PHE A 44 -0.83 -7.78 -4.36
C PHE A 44 -1.37 -9.21 -4.30
N LYS A 45 -1.38 -9.94 -5.43
CA LYS A 45 -1.75 -11.36 -5.47
C LYS A 45 -0.99 -12.28 -4.49
N ASP A 46 0.20 -11.88 -4.04
CA ASP A 46 1.05 -12.67 -3.12
C ASP A 46 0.93 -12.19 -1.65
N VAL A 47 0.05 -11.20 -1.40
CA VAL A 47 -0.27 -10.66 -0.09
C VAL A 47 -1.50 -11.37 0.46
N ASP A 48 -1.45 -11.73 1.74
CA ASP A 48 -2.57 -12.39 2.45
C ASP A 48 -3.45 -11.36 3.17
N LEU A 49 -2.88 -10.20 3.53
CA LEU A 49 -3.56 -9.16 4.30
C LEU A 49 -2.91 -7.79 4.08
N ILE A 50 -3.74 -6.77 3.82
CA ILE A 50 -3.35 -5.36 3.85
C ILE A 50 -3.79 -4.74 5.18
N VAL A 51 -2.87 -4.06 5.85
CA VAL A 51 -3.16 -3.29 7.06
C VAL A 51 -2.99 -1.80 6.78
N PHE A 52 -4.08 -1.06 6.99
CA PHE A 52 -4.12 0.40 6.94
C PHE A 52 -4.07 0.96 8.36
N CYS A 53 -3.11 1.83 8.64
CA CYS A 53 -2.98 2.52 9.93
C CYS A 53 -2.89 4.02 9.67
N THR A 54 -3.94 4.75 9.98
CA THR A 54 -4.04 6.18 9.63
C THR A 54 -4.77 6.95 10.71
N LYS A 55 -4.42 8.23 10.84
CA LYS A 55 -5.20 9.17 11.67
C LYS A 55 -6.31 9.88 10.90
N ASN A 56 -6.30 9.80 9.56
CA ASN A 56 -7.29 10.41 8.69
C ASN A 56 -7.78 9.39 7.64
N PRO A 57 -8.82 8.60 7.93
CA PRO A 57 -9.31 7.57 7.01
C PRO A 57 -10.13 8.13 5.85
N LEU A 58 -10.61 9.38 5.92
CA LEU A 58 -11.50 9.97 4.92
C LEU A 58 -11.04 9.76 3.46
N PRO A 59 -9.75 9.90 3.11
CA PRO A 59 -9.32 9.80 1.72
C PRO A 59 -9.50 8.42 1.09
N ILE A 60 -9.50 7.33 1.88
CA ILE A 60 -9.60 5.96 1.33
C ILE A 60 -11.03 5.40 1.34
N LEU A 61 -11.96 6.01 2.09
CA LEU A 61 -13.30 5.45 2.29
C LEU A 61 -14.04 5.17 0.98
N ASP A 62 -14.00 6.13 0.05
CA ASP A 62 -14.65 6.01 -1.26
C ASP A 62 -14.06 4.89 -2.12
N HIS A 63 -12.79 4.55 -1.89
CA HIS A 63 -12.04 3.54 -2.63
C HIS A 63 -12.10 2.13 -2.02
N LEU A 64 -12.61 1.98 -0.79
CA LEU A 64 -12.62 0.67 -0.11
C LEU A 64 -13.36 -0.41 -0.92
N ASN A 65 -14.41 -0.04 -1.65
CA ASN A 65 -15.18 -0.96 -2.49
C ASN A 65 -14.40 -1.47 -3.71
N GLU A 66 -13.34 -0.76 -4.11
CA GLU A 66 -12.48 -1.14 -5.23
C GLU A 66 -11.41 -2.17 -4.82
N ILE A 67 -11.07 -2.24 -3.53
CA ILE A 67 -10.05 -3.12 -2.98
C ILE A 67 -10.65 -4.52 -2.74
N LYS A 68 -10.52 -5.41 -3.73
CA LYS A 68 -11.12 -6.76 -3.73
C LYS A 68 -10.14 -7.90 -3.39
N ILE A 69 -8.86 -7.61 -3.51
CA ILE A 69 -7.73 -8.53 -3.32
C ILE A 69 -6.82 -7.92 -2.25
N PRO A 70 -6.36 -8.72 -1.26
CA PRO A 70 -5.30 -8.29 -0.34
C PRO A 70 -3.98 -8.02 -1.06
#